data_AF-A0A4P6YX81-F1
#
_entry.id   AF-A0A4P6YX81-F1
#
_cell.length_a   1.000
_cell.length_b   1.000
_cell.length_c   1.000
_cell.angle_alpha   90.00
_cell.angle_beta   90.00
_cell.angle_gamma   90.00
#
_symmetry.space_group_name_H-M   'P 1'
#
loop_
_entity.id
_entity.type
_entity.pdbx_description
1 polymer ?
#
loop_
_entity_poly.entity_id
_entity_poly.type
_entity_poly.pdbx_seq_one_letter_code
_entity_poly.pdbx_strand_id
1 'polypeptide(L)'
;MLITLVWLMHNLLPNRVTNFEKPQPYFNELLIIALVVTAVFAIISTILHRVTAFQYNSPRIGVFFLAFGLYDLVTLKLGAINTLFFPNPDKIFGAMVNNAVLLAKCLGYSVWLLVIGWVLGGICGVITGILIGWSTDWNYWLDPIVKFLGPIPPTVLIPIALSAFPTSFAASAFLLALSMWFPVTILTNSGIASVRVDYLEVADTMGASTLQKVFKVAIPAAAPSIFVGIFNGVCASFITLMVAEMLGVRYGLGWYINWQREIMGYANVYAGLIVLAIAFSLIITILFRVRDHFLKWQEGLIKW
;
A
#
# COMPACT_ATOMS: atom_id res chain seq x y z
N MET A 1 -23.54 10.06 -16.18
CA MET A 1 -23.55 11.50 -16.51
C MET A 1 -22.16 12.13 -16.52
N LEU A 2 -21.33 11.96 -15.48
CA LEU A 2 -19.97 12.54 -15.49
C LEU A 2 -19.04 11.87 -16.52
N ILE A 3 -19.03 10.54 -16.59
CA ILE A 3 -18.21 9.77 -17.55
C ILE A 3 -18.59 10.10 -19.01
N THR A 4 -19.89 10.21 -19.30
CA THR A 4 -20.41 10.60 -20.62
C THR A 4 -19.97 12.01 -21.02
N LEU A 5 -19.92 12.95 -20.07
CA LEU A 5 -19.44 14.30 -20.31
C LEU A 5 -17.95 14.31 -20.64
N VAL A 6 -17.13 13.57 -19.89
CA VAL A 6 -15.69 13.42 -20.17
C VAL A 6 -15.46 12.80 -21.56
N TRP A 7 -16.21 11.76 -21.91
CA TRP A 7 -16.12 11.12 -23.23
C TRP A 7 -16.49 12.07 -24.39
N LEU A 8 -17.55 12.87 -24.22
CA LEU A 8 -17.93 13.89 -25.21
C LEU A 8 -16.84 14.95 -25.35
N MET A 9 -16.29 15.46 -24.24
CA MET A 9 -15.23 16.46 -24.26
C MET A 9 -13.96 15.94 -24.94
N HIS A 10 -13.57 14.69 -24.67
CA HIS A 10 -12.39 14.07 -25.27
C HIS A 10 -12.55 13.89 -26.80
N ASN A 11 -13.74 13.53 -27.29
CA ASN A 11 -13.94 13.29 -28.73
C ASN A 11 -14.29 14.55 -29.54
N LEU A 12 -14.99 15.53 -28.94
CA LEU A 12 -15.48 16.70 -29.68
C LEU A 12 -14.48 17.86 -29.72
N LEU A 13 -13.60 18.00 -28.72
CA LEU A 13 -12.64 19.10 -28.69
C LEU A 13 -11.42 18.80 -29.57
N PRO A 14 -10.97 19.74 -30.42
CA PRO A 14 -9.75 19.56 -31.21
C PRO A 14 -8.51 19.53 -30.31
N ASN A 15 -7.55 18.66 -30.65
CA ASN A 15 -6.28 18.58 -29.93
C ASN A 15 -5.37 19.74 -30.38
N ARG A 16 -4.97 20.63 -29.44
CA ARG A 16 -4.00 21.69 -29.73
C ARG A 16 -2.57 21.18 -29.79
N VAL A 17 -2.26 20.14 -29.01
CA VAL A 17 -0.94 19.51 -29.01
C VAL A 17 -0.96 18.29 -29.93
N THR A 18 -0.49 18.45 -31.16
CA THR A 18 -0.21 17.35 -32.07
C THR A 18 1.20 16.84 -31.77
N ASN A 19 1.31 15.85 -30.88
CA ASN A 19 2.59 15.15 -30.69
C ASN A 19 2.97 14.42 -31.99
N PHE A 20 4.26 14.30 -32.30
CA PHE A 20 4.80 13.58 -33.47
C PHE A 20 4.57 12.04 -33.42
N GLU A 21 3.81 11.55 -32.45
CA GLU A 21 3.50 10.13 -32.24
C GLU A 21 2.06 9.84 -32.65
N LYS A 22 1.82 8.64 -33.19
CA LYS A 22 0.48 8.19 -33.58
C LYS A 22 -0.51 8.35 -32.41
N PRO A 23 -1.72 8.89 -32.64
CA PRO A 23 -2.75 8.92 -31.61
C PRO A 23 -3.05 7.49 -31.15
N GLN A 24 -3.02 7.27 -29.84
CA GLN A 24 -3.30 5.96 -29.25
C GLN A 24 -4.72 5.98 -28.65
N PRO A 25 -5.54 4.92 -28.84
CA PRO A 25 -6.96 4.94 -28.49
C PRO A 25 -7.26 4.56 -27.03
N TYR A 26 -6.25 4.31 -26.21
CA TYR A 26 -6.41 3.62 -24.93
C TYR A 26 -7.27 4.35 -23.91
N PHE A 27 -7.23 5.68 -23.83
CA PHE A 27 -8.10 6.42 -22.90
C PHE A 27 -9.56 6.38 -23.36
N ASN A 28 -9.79 6.49 -24.67
CA ASN A 28 -11.13 6.39 -25.24
C ASN A 28 -11.73 4.99 -25.01
N GLU A 29 -10.96 3.93 -25.23
CA GLU A 29 -11.38 2.56 -24.93
C GLU A 29 -11.72 2.37 -23.44
N LEU A 30 -10.91 2.92 -22.55
CA LEU A 30 -11.15 2.87 -21.10
C LEU A 30 -12.42 3.64 -20.70
N LEU A 31 -12.67 4.81 -21.29
CA LEU A 31 -13.90 5.57 -21.06
C LEU A 31 -15.14 4.80 -21.55
N ILE A 32 -15.04 4.14 -22.70
CA ILE A 32 -16.12 3.30 -23.24
C ILE A 32 -16.37 2.11 -22.31
N ILE A 33 -15.33 1.40 -21.88
CA ILE A 33 -15.45 0.28 -20.93
C ILE A 33 -16.10 0.75 -19.63
N ALA A 34 -15.66 1.87 -19.07
CA ALA A 34 -16.23 2.42 -17.84
C ALA A 34 -17.72 2.78 -18.00
N LEU A 35 -18.10 3.32 -19.15
CA LEU A 35 -19.49 3.68 -19.47
C LEU A 35 -20.36 2.43 -19.64
N VAL A 36 -19.85 1.39 -20.32
CA VAL A 36 -20.53 0.10 -20.46
C VAL A 36 -20.69 -0.59 -19.10
N VAL A 37 -19.64 -0.67 -18.30
CA VAL A 37 -19.69 -1.28 -16.95
C VAL A 37 -20.69 -0.55 -16.08
N THR A 38 -20.66 0.78 -16.03
CA THR A 38 -21.62 1.55 -15.23
C THR A 38 -23.05 1.45 -15.75
N ALA A 39 -23.26 1.35 -17.06
CA ALA A 39 -24.57 1.10 -17.67
C ALA A 39 -25.10 -0.31 -17.34
N VAL A 40 -24.26 -1.34 -17.45
CA VAL A 40 -24.61 -2.72 -17.09
C VAL A 40 -24.97 -2.82 -15.61
N PHE A 41 -24.17 -2.24 -14.71
CA PHE A 41 -24.50 -2.20 -13.29
C PHE A 41 -25.77 -1.40 -12.99
N ALA A 42 -26.04 -0.32 -13.72
CA ALA A 42 -27.29 0.43 -13.58
C ALA A 42 -28.50 -0.41 -14.01
N ILE A 43 -28.41 -1.13 -15.14
CA ILE A 43 -29.45 -2.03 -15.65
C ILE A 43 -29.71 -3.19 -14.69
N ILE A 44 -28.64 -3.85 -14.23
CA ILE A 44 -28.70 -4.93 -13.22
C ILE A 44 -29.34 -4.41 -11.92
N SER A 45 -28.99 -3.19 -11.48
CA SER A 45 -29.57 -2.56 -10.31
C SER A 45 -31.06 -2.27 -10.47
N THR A 46 -31.51 -1.86 -11.66
CA THR A 46 -32.95 -1.62 -11.93
C THR A 46 -33.75 -2.92 -12.01
N ILE A 47 -33.15 -4.00 -12.51
CA ILE A 47 -33.82 -5.30 -12.67
C ILE A 47 -33.90 -6.06 -11.34
N LEU A 48 -32.85 -6.03 -10.52
CA LEU A 48 -32.76 -6.82 -9.28
C LEU A 48 -33.31 -6.11 -8.03
N HIS A 49 -33.84 -4.88 -8.14
CA HIS A 49 -34.33 -4.07 -7.01
C HIS A 49 -33.39 -4.00 -5.78
N ARG A 50 -32.09 -4.28 -5.94
CA ARG A 50 -31.07 -4.31 -4.88
C ARG A 50 -30.20 -3.06 -4.98
N VAL A 51 -30.79 -1.91 -4.62
CA VAL A 51 -30.39 -0.58 -5.15
C VAL A 51 -29.44 0.22 -4.23
N THR A 52 -29.31 -0.09 -2.94
CA THR A 52 -28.78 0.90 -1.99
C THR A 52 -27.26 1.11 -2.03
N ALA A 53 -26.46 0.09 -2.33
CA ALA A 53 -24.99 0.20 -2.28
C ALA A 53 -24.36 0.83 -3.54
N PHE A 54 -24.88 0.56 -4.74
CA PHE A 54 -24.29 1.04 -5.99
C PHE A 54 -24.63 2.51 -6.27
N GLN A 55 -25.88 2.93 -6.04
CA GLN A 55 -26.29 4.34 -6.19
C GLN A 55 -25.54 5.27 -5.23
N TYR A 56 -25.22 4.80 -4.01
CA TYR A 56 -24.48 5.57 -3.02
C TYR A 56 -23.00 5.81 -3.40
N ASN A 57 -22.35 4.83 -4.02
CA ASN A 57 -20.94 4.93 -4.45
C ASN A 57 -20.76 5.49 -5.87
N SER A 58 -21.81 5.53 -6.68
CA SER A 58 -21.80 6.03 -8.07
C SER A 58 -21.21 7.45 -8.25
N PRO A 59 -21.48 8.43 -7.35
CA PRO A 59 -20.89 9.77 -7.47
C PRO A 59 -19.36 9.77 -7.34
N ARG A 60 -18.80 8.90 -6.48
CA ARG A 60 -17.34 8.81 -6.26
C ARG A 60 -16.61 8.35 -7.50
N ILE A 61 -17.17 7.36 -8.20
CA ILE A 61 -16.65 6.86 -9.48
C ILE A 61 -16.72 7.97 -10.54
N GLY A 62 -17.83 8.70 -10.60
CA GLY A 62 -17.98 9.81 -11.53
C GLY A 62 -16.97 10.95 -11.31
N VAL A 63 -16.69 11.30 -10.05
CA VAL A 63 -15.67 12.31 -9.69
C VAL A 63 -14.27 11.85 -10.08
N PHE A 64 -13.95 10.57 -9.90
CA PHE A 64 -12.66 10.01 -10.32
C PHE A 64 -12.43 10.16 -11.83
N PHE A 65 -13.42 9.78 -12.66
CA PHE A 65 -13.33 9.96 -14.11
C PHE A 65 -13.32 11.43 -14.53
N LEU A 66 -14.06 12.29 -13.82
CA LEU A 66 -14.04 13.73 -14.07
C LEU A 66 -12.65 14.32 -13.81
N ALA A 67 -11.94 13.89 -12.77
CA ALA A 67 -10.56 14.32 -12.52
C ALA A 67 -9.62 13.94 -13.68
N PHE A 68 -9.72 12.72 -14.21
CA PHE A 68 -8.97 12.30 -15.40
C PHE A 68 -9.37 13.10 -16.65
N GLY A 69 -10.66 13.41 -16.83
CA GLY A 69 -11.13 14.26 -17.92
C GLY A 69 -10.64 15.70 -17.84
N LEU A 70 -10.60 16.29 -16.63
CA LEU A 70 -10.01 17.61 -16.41
C LEU A 70 -8.51 17.61 -16.70
N TYR A 71 -7.79 16.55 -16.32
CA TYR A 71 -6.38 16.39 -16.62
C TYR A 71 -6.12 16.26 -18.14
N ASP A 72 -6.96 15.50 -18.86
CA ASP A 72 -6.93 15.41 -20.33
C ASP A 72 -7.15 16.79 -20.99
N LEU A 73 -8.10 17.57 -20.48
CA LEU A 73 -8.40 18.91 -20.97
C LEU A 73 -7.21 19.85 -20.82
N VAL A 74 -6.55 19.84 -19.68
CA VAL A 74 -5.40 20.72 -19.40
C VAL A 74 -4.18 20.33 -20.23
N THR A 75 -3.98 19.03 -20.46
CA THR A 75 -2.81 18.50 -21.17
C THR A 75 -2.99 18.49 -22.70
N LEU A 76 -3.93 17.71 -23.23
CA LEU A 76 -4.12 17.53 -24.68
C LEU A 76 -4.89 18.66 -25.35
N LYS A 77 -5.98 19.13 -24.72
CA LYS A 77 -6.91 20.07 -25.36
C LYS A 77 -6.43 21.51 -25.27
N LEU A 78 -6.06 21.95 -24.06
CA LEU A 78 -5.61 23.32 -23.80
C LEU A 78 -4.11 23.50 -24.10
N GLY A 79 -3.30 22.45 -23.93
CA GLY A 79 -1.84 22.53 -24.10
C GLY A 79 -1.18 23.45 -23.07
N ALA A 80 -1.80 23.62 -21.90
CA ALA A 80 -1.37 24.59 -20.90
C ALA A 80 -0.09 24.15 -20.15
N ILE A 81 0.24 22.86 -20.21
CA ILE A 81 1.33 22.23 -19.46
C ILE A 81 2.21 21.42 -20.41
N ASN A 82 3.51 21.34 -20.12
CA ASN A 82 4.47 20.58 -20.91
C ASN A 82 4.14 19.07 -20.88
N THR A 83 3.70 18.56 -22.03
CA THR A 83 3.27 17.17 -22.23
C THR A 83 4.39 16.15 -22.14
N LEU A 84 5.66 16.58 -22.12
CA LEU A 84 6.81 15.71 -21.85
C LEU A 84 6.85 15.25 -20.39
N PHE A 85 6.60 16.17 -19.45
CA PHE A 85 6.60 15.86 -18.00
C PHE A 85 5.22 15.43 -17.50
N PHE A 86 4.17 15.94 -18.14
CA PHE A 86 2.77 15.67 -17.81
C PHE A 86 2.10 14.97 -19.01
N PRO A 87 2.38 13.68 -19.21
CA PRO A 87 1.85 12.91 -20.32
C PRO A 87 0.33 12.83 -20.23
N ASN A 88 -0.31 12.80 -21.38
CA ASN A 88 -1.76 12.65 -21.47
C ASN A 88 -2.22 11.23 -21.09
N PRO A 89 -3.47 11.07 -20.62
CA PRO A 89 -4.01 9.77 -20.22
C PRO A 89 -3.81 8.65 -21.25
N ASP A 90 -3.96 8.91 -22.56
CA ASP A 90 -3.74 7.89 -23.60
C ASP A 90 -2.33 7.30 -23.55
N LYS A 91 -1.31 8.14 -23.35
CA LYS A 91 0.09 7.68 -23.26
C LYS A 91 0.33 6.89 -21.98
N ILE A 92 -0.29 7.28 -20.87
CA ILE A 92 -0.18 6.57 -19.59
C ILE A 92 -0.79 5.17 -19.72
N PHE A 93 -2.01 5.06 -20.25
CA PHE A 93 -2.66 3.76 -20.44
C PHE A 93 -1.99 2.92 -21.54
N GLY A 94 -1.53 3.55 -22.62
CA GLY A 94 -0.72 2.87 -23.64
C GLY A 94 0.58 2.31 -23.04
N ALA A 95 1.26 3.07 -22.19
CA ALA A 95 2.43 2.59 -21.46
C ALA A 95 2.12 1.39 -20.54
N MET A 96 0.98 1.40 -19.84
CA MET A 96 0.55 0.28 -19.00
C MET A 96 0.31 -1.00 -19.81
N VAL A 97 -0.33 -0.89 -20.99
CA VAL A 97 -0.62 -2.04 -21.85
C VAL A 97 0.64 -2.55 -22.55
N ASN A 98 1.40 -1.65 -23.18
CA ASN A 98 2.59 -2.00 -23.96
C ASN A 98 3.70 -2.59 -23.07
N ASN A 99 3.81 -2.14 -21.82
CA ASN A 99 4.79 -2.64 -20.85
C ASN A 99 4.18 -3.57 -19.79
N ALA A 100 2.97 -4.09 -20.01
CA ALA A 100 2.24 -4.89 -19.02
C ALA A 100 3.05 -6.08 -18.47
N VAL A 101 3.76 -6.80 -19.34
CA VAL A 101 4.59 -7.96 -18.93
C VAL A 101 5.74 -7.54 -18.02
N LEU A 102 6.41 -6.43 -18.34
CA LEU A 102 7.52 -5.93 -17.54
C LEU A 102 7.03 -5.34 -16.20
N LEU A 103 5.92 -4.60 -16.23
CA LEU A 103 5.27 -4.05 -15.03
C LEU A 103 4.80 -5.17 -14.10
N ALA A 104 4.18 -6.22 -14.63
CA ALA A 104 3.75 -7.38 -13.84
C ALA A 104 4.95 -8.11 -13.22
N LYS A 105 6.05 -8.26 -13.96
CA LYS A 105 7.30 -8.80 -13.43
C LYS A 105 7.82 -7.94 -12.28
N CYS A 106 7.95 -6.63 -12.48
CA CYS A 106 8.43 -5.69 -11.47
C CYS A 106 7.55 -5.70 -10.21
N LEU A 107 6.23 -5.69 -10.39
CA LEU A 107 5.26 -5.82 -9.30
C LEU A 107 5.46 -7.11 -8.51
N GLY A 108 5.68 -8.24 -9.20
CA GLY A 108 5.95 -9.53 -8.55
C GLY A 108 7.20 -9.49 -7.67
N TYR A 109 8.29 -8.89 -8.13
CA TYR A 109 9.51 -8.70 -7.34
C TYR A 109 9.28 -7.78 -6.13
N SER A 110 8.55 -6.68 -6.30
CA SER A 110 8.20 -5.77 -5.21
C SER A 110 7.35 -6.43 -4.14
N VAL A 111 6.32 -7.18 -4.54
CA VAL A 111 5.47 -7.93 -3.61
C VAL A 111 6.27 -9.01 -2.88
N TRP A 112 7.13 -9.73 -3.59
CA TRP A 112 7.98 -10.75 -2.96
C TRP A 112 8.92 -10.17 -1.90
N LEU A 113 9.56 -9.05 -2.23
CA LEU A 113 10.44 -8.33 -1.30
C LEU A 113 9.68 -7.80 -0.08
N LEU A 114 8.48 -7.25 -0.28
CA LEU A 114 7.58 -6.82 0.80
C LEU A 114 7.22 -7.98 1.72
N VAL A 115 6.78 -9.12 1.18
CA VAL A 115 6.37 -10.29 1.98
C VAL A 115 7.53 -10.77 2.86
N ILE A 116 8.75 -10.88 2.33
CA ILE A 116 9.90 -11.30 3.12
C ILE A 116 10.20 -10.29 4.23
N GLY A 117 10.24 -9.00 3.89
CA GLY A 117 10.47 -7.93 4.87
C GLY A 117 9.42 -7.92 5.98
N TRP A 118 8.14 -8.09 5.64
CA TRP A 118 7.04 -8.12 6.61
C TRP A 118 7.06 -9.35 7.49
N VAL A 119 7.35 -10.53 6.95
CA VAL A 119 7.41 -11.76 7.74
C VAL A 119 8.55 -11.65 8.74
N LEU A 120 9.76 -11.26 8.29
CA LEU A 120 10.91 -11.12 9.17
C LEU A 120 10.70 -10.01 10.21
N GLY A 121 10.35 -8.81 9.75
CA GLY A 121 10.17 -7.64 10.63
C GLY A 121 8.96 -7.78 11.56
N GLY A 122 7.86 -8.34 11.06
CA GLY A 122 6.64 -8.56 11.84
C GLY A 122 6.84 -9.62 12.92
N ILE A 123 7.45 -10.77 12.60
CA ILE A 123 7.76 -11.81 13.60
C ILE A 123 8.72 -11.27 14.65
N CYS A 124 9.85 -10.67 14.24
CA CYS A 124 10.80 -10.07 15.17
C CYS A 124 10.13 -8.96 16.00
N GLY A 125 9.25 -8.16 15.39
CA GLY A 125 8.56 -7.05 16.05
C GLY A 125 7.61 -7.53 17.13
N VAL A 126 6.78 -8.54 16.81
CA VAL A 126 5.86 -9.15 17.78
C VAL A 126 6.62 -9.81 18.92
N ILE A 127 7.67 -10.58 18.62
CA ILE A 127 8.47 -11.26 19.65
C ILE A 127 9.12 -10.22 20.58
N THR A 128 9.84 -9.25 20.03
CA THR A 128 10.51 -8.21 20.83
C THR A 128 9.52 -7.37 21.62
N GLY A 129 8.37 -7.03 21.04
CA GLY A 129 7.30 -6.29 21.72
C GLY A 129 6.70 -7.08 22.89
N ILE A 130 6.46 -8.38 22.73
CA ILE A 130 5.98 -9.25 23.82
C ILE A 130 7.02 -9.33 24.94
N LEU A 131 8.30 -9.54 24.60
CA LEU A 131 9.38 -9.65 25.59
C LEU A 131 9.50 -8.36 26.42
N ILE A 132 9.51 -7.19 25.76
CA ILE A 132 9.61 -5.89 26.42
C ILE A 132 8.37 -5.57 27.26
N GLY A 133 7.18 -5.94 26.78
CA GLY A 133 5.93 -5.65 27.47
C GLY A 133 5.63 -6.58 28.64
N TRP A 134 6.15 -7.81 28.61
CA TRP A 134 5.87 -8.81 29.63
C TRP A 134 6.93 -8.90 30.74
N SER A 135 8.21 -8.73 30.40
CA SER A 135 9.32 -8.98 31.33
C SER A 135 10.11 -7.71 31.64
N THR A 136 10.29 -7.42 32.93
CA THR A 136 11.11 -6.30 33.42
C THR A 136 12.57 -6.39 32.98
N ASP A 137 13.14 -7.60 32.93
CA ASP A 137 14.54 -7.82 32.54
C ASP A 137 14.73 -7.53 31.05
N TRP A 138 13.87 -8.09 30.19
CA TRP A 138 13.92 -7.81 28.76
C TRP A 138 13.60 -6.35 28.44
N ASN A 139 12.69 -5.74 29.19
CA ASN A 139 12.41 -4.31 29.09
C ASN A 139 13.68 -3.48 29.34
N TYR A 140 14.38 -3.74 30.45
CA TYR A 140 15.59 -3.01 30.83
C TYR A 140 16.69 -3.05 29.74
N TRP A 141 16.89 -4.21 29.10
CA TRP A 141 17.95 -4.37 28.09
C TRP A 141 17.54 -3.98 26.67
N LEU A 142 16.32 -4.31 26.24
CA LEU A 142 15.88 -4.11 24.86
C LEU A 142 15.22 -2.74 24.61
N ASP A 143 14.50 -2.18 25.59
CA ASP A 143 13.80 -0.90 25.42
C ASP A 143 14.75 0.25 25.02
N PRO A 144 15.95 0.41 25.59
CA PRO A 144 16.91 1.42 25.15
C PRO A 144 17.35 1.24 23.69
N ILE A 145 17.56 -0.01 23.26
CA ILE A 145 17.95 -0.34 21.87
C ILE A 145 16.83 0.03 20.91
N VAL A 146 15.58 -0.31 21.24
CA VAL A 146 14.41 0.02 20.42
C VAL A 146 14.20 1.53 20.35
N LYS A 147 14.33 2.25 21.46
CA LYS A 147 14.19 3.72 21.50
C LYS A 147 15.31 4.45 20.77
N PHE A 148 16.51 3.87 20.70
CA PHE A 148 17.64 4.45 19.99
C PHE A 148 17.59 4.15 18.49
N LEU A 149 17.42 2.87 18.12
CA LEU A 149 17.44 2.43 16.73
C LEU A 149 16.14 2.76 15.99
N GLY A 150 15.02 2.73 16.71
CA GLY A 150 13.67 2.87 16.17
C GLY A 150 13.38 4.18 15.42
N PRO A 151 13.74 5.35 15.97
CA PRO A 151 13.52 6.64 15.31
C PRO A 151 14.35 6.84 14.04
N ILE A 152 15.40 6.04 13.81
CA ILE A 152 16.28 6.18 12.64
C ILE A 152 15.55 5.65 11.41
N PRO A 153 15.26 6.48 10.39
CA PRO A 153 14.61 6.01 9.18
C PRO A 153 15.46 4.92 8.51
N PRO A 154 14.90 3.75 8.17
CA PRO A 154 15.66 2.67 7.52
C PRO A 154 16.29 3.09 6.20
N THR A 155 15.72 4.10 5.53
CA THR A 155 16.27 4.69 4.30
C THR A 155 17.66 5.30 4.49
N VAL A 156 17.99 5.80 5.68
CA VAL A 156 19.33 6.35 5.99
C VAL A 156 20.38 5.24 6.08
N LEU A 157 19.96 4.02 6.43
CA LEU A 157 20.85 2.87 6.59
C LEU A 157 21.14 2.15 5.27
N ILE A 158 20.62 2.63 4.13
CA ILE A 158 20.83 2.00 2.82
C ILE A 158 22.31 1.78 2.48
N PRO A 159 23.22 2.77 2.60
CA PRO A 159 24.62 2.56 2.24
C PRO A 159 25.28 1.48 3.09
N ILE A 160 24.98 1.48 4.40
CA ILE A 160 25.50 0.48 5.34
C ILE A 160 24.94 -0.89 5.00
N ALA A 161 23.63 -1.00 4.78
CA ALA A 161 22.98 -2.26 4.42
C ALA A 161 23.52 -2.84 3.10
N LEU A 162 23.71 -2.01 2.07
CA LEU A 162 24.28 -2.47 0.80
C LEU A 162 25.73 -2.94 0.94
N SER A 163 26.49 -2.38 1.87
CA SER A 163 27.87 -2.83 2.14
C SER A 163 27.94 -4.07 3.04
N ALA A 164 26.98 -4.23 3.96
CA ALA A 164 26.98 -5.31 4.96
C ALA A 164 26.41 -6.63 4.43
N PHE A 165 25.48 -6.57 3.46
CA PHE A 165 24.83 -7.75 2.91
C PHE A 165 25.43 -8.18 1.57
N PRO A 166 25.46 -9.49 1.25
CA PRO A 166 26.08 -9.99 0.02
C PRO A 166 25.30 -9.64 -1.26
N THR A 167 24.01 -9.31 -1.12
CA THR A 167 23.15 -8.94 -2.25
C THR A 167 22.28 -7.76 -1.88
N SER A 168 22.00 -6.91 -2.86
CA SER A 168 21.07 -5.79 -2.69
C SER A 168 19.66 -6.22 -2.33
N PHE A 169 19.27 -7.44 -2.73
CA PHE A 169 17.99 -8.03 -2.33
C PHE A 169 17.95 -8.28 -0.82
N ALA A 170 18.98 -8.91 -0.25
CA ALA A 170 19.08 -9.15 1.19
C ALA A 170 19.17 -7.83 1.99
N ALA A 171 19.95 -6.86 1.49
CA ALA A 171 20.00 -5.52 2.08
C ALA A 171 18.62 -4.86 2.12
N SER A 172 17.91 -4.86 1.00
CA SER A 172 16.56 -4.28 0.91
C SER A 172 15.60 -4.99 1.84
N ALA A 173 15.59 -6.33 1.86
CA ALA A 173 14.74 -7.11 2.74
C ALA A 173 14.99 -6.79 4.22
N PHE A 174 16.25 -6.60 4.62
CA PHE A 174 16.62 -6.16 5.97
C PHE A 174 16.05 -4.77 6.31
N LEU A 175 16.15 -3.80 5.40
CA LEU A 175 15.63 -2.46 5.63
C LEU A 175 14.10 -2.43 5.74
N LEU A 176 13.42 -3.24 4.93
CA LEU A 176 11.97 -3.42 5.04
C LEU A 176 11.60 -4.09 6.36
N ALA A 177 12.34 -5.11 6.77
CA ALA A 177 12.15 -5.75 8.06
C ALA A 177 12.34 -4.76 9.22
N LEU A 178 13.36 -3.90 9.16
CA LEU A 178 13.58 -2.86 10.17
C LEU A 178 12.44 -1.83 10.19
N SER A 179 11.92 -1.45 9.03
CA SER A 179 10.77 -0.52 8.90
C SER A 179 9.50 -1.09 9.52
N MET A 180 9.30 -2.40 9.38
CA MET A 180 8.17 -3.12 9.96
C MET A 180 8.36 -3.36 11.46
N TRP A 181 9.58 -3.75 11.85
CA TRP A 181 9.93 -4.17 13.21
C TRP A 181 9.58 -3.11 14.25
N PHE A 182 10.05 -1.87 14.07
CA PHE A 182 9.92 -0.83 15.07
C PHE A 182 8.47 -0.51 15.50
N PRO A 183 7.54 -0.13 14.59
CA PRO A 183 6.17 0.17 14.98
C PRO A 183 5.45 -1.06 15.55
N VAL A 184 5.75 -2.27 15.05
CA VAL A 184 5.18 -3.51 15.57
C VAL A 184 5.67 -3.76 17.01
N THR A 185 6.96 -3.60 17.29
CA THR A 185 7.54 -3.76 18.63
C THR A 185 6.89 -2.80 19.62
N ILE A 186 6.83 -1.51 19.30
CA ILE A 186 6.31 -0.48 20.21
C ILE A 186 4.82 -0.69 20.50
N LEU A 187 4.02 -0.95 19.47
CA LEU A 187 2.57 -1.10 19.65
C LEU A 187 2.19 -2.46 20.25
N THR A 188 2.99 -3.49 20.02
CA THR A 188 2.84 -4.78 20.73
C THR A 188 3.21 -4.63 22.20
N ASN A 189 4.34 -3.98 22.50
CA ASN A 189 4.76 -3.69 23.88
C ASN A 189 3.68 -2.90 24.63
N SER A 190 3.22 -1.78 24.06
CA SER A 190 2.14 -0.98 24.65
C SER A 190 0.85 -1.77 24.82
N GLY A 191 0.50 -2.66 23.87
CA GLY A 191 -0.66 -3.52 23.97
C GLY A 191 -0.57 -4.50 25.14
N ILE A 192 0.57 -5.19 25.27
CA ILE A 192 0.82 -6.17 26.34
C ILE A 192 0.86 -5.48 27.72
N ALA A 193 1.55 -4.34 27.84
CA ALA A 193 1.64 -3.59 29.07
C ALA A 193 0.28 -2.98 29.51
N SER A 194 -0.65 -2.77 28.57
CA SER A 194 -1.99 -2.23 28.85
C SER A 194 -3.04 -3.28 29.23
N VAL A 195 -2.67 -4.57 29.27
CA VAL A 195 -3.59 -5.64 29.65
C VAL A 195 -4.06 -5.42 31.09
N ARG A 196 -5.37 -5.45 31.31
CA ARG A 196 -5.98 -5.26 32.63
C ARG A 196 -5.45 -6.30 33.62
N VAL A 197 -5.02 -5.82 34.78
CA VAL A 197 -4.50 -6.66 35.87
C VAL A 197 -5.53 -7.71 36.28
N ASP A 198 -6.82 -7.37 36.31
CA ASP A 198 -7.92 -8.27 36.65
C ASP A 198 -7.91 -9.57 35.80
N TYR A 199 -7.58 -9.48 34.50
CA TYR A 199 -7.50 -10.66 33.64
C TYR A 199 -6.33 -11.58 33.99
N LEU A 200 -5.23 -10.98 34.45
CA LEU A 200 -4.04 -11.72 34.88
C LEU A 200 -4.27 -12.35 36.25
N GLU A 201 -4.90 -11.65 37.18
CA GLU A 201 -5.26 -12.17 38.51
C GLU A 201 -6.23 -13.36 38.40
N VAL A 202 -7.26 -13.26 37.56
CA VAL A 202 -8.17 -14.39 37.30
C VAL A 202 -7.40 -15.59 36.74
N ALA A 203 -6.48 -15.37 35.80
CA ALA A 203 -5.65 -16.45 35.27
C ALA A 203 -4.75 -17.07 36.36
N ASP A 204 -4.22 -16.27 37.28
CA ASP A 204 -3.44 -16.75 38.43
C ASP A 204 -4.29 -17.59 39.39
N THR A 205 -5.54 -17.19 39.67
CA THR A 205 -6.46 -18.02 40.49
C THR A 205 -6.81 -19.37 39.86
N MET A 206 -6.77 -19.46 38.52
CA MET A 206 -6.95 -20.72 37.79
C MET A 206 -5.66 -21.55 37.67
N GLY A 207 -4.55 -21.11 38.27
CA GLY A 207 -3.26 -21.81 38.23
C GLY A 207 -2.56 -21.72 36.87
N ALA A 208 -2.82 -20.69 36.07
CA ALA A 208 -2.21 -20.53 34.76
C ALA A 208 -0.69 -20.26 34.88
N SER A 209 0.11 -20.98 34.10
CA SER A 209 1.54 -20.71 34.00
C SER A 209 1.82 -19.39 33.27
N THR A 210 3.01 -18.82 33.44
CA THR A 210 3.42 -17.57 32.76
C THR A 210 3.23 -17.63 31.24
N LEU A 211 3.60 -18.75 30.61
CA LEU A 211 3.38 -18.97 29.18
C LEU A 211 1.90 -18.98 28.82
N GLN A 212 1.05 -19.60 29.66
CA GLN A 212 -0.39 -19.59 29.44
C GLN A 212 -0.95 -18.17 29.57
N LYS A 213 -0.50 -17.38 30.54
CA LYS A 213 -0.92 -15.97 30.67
C LYS A 213 -0.54 -15.15 29.44
N VAL A 214 0.67 -15.30 28.92
CA VAL A 214 1.11 -14.62 27.70
C VAL A 214 0.25 -15.01 26.50
N PHE A 215 0.19 -16.30 26.17
CA PHE A 215 -0.43 -16.76 24.93
C PHE A 215 -1.95 -16.79 24.95
N LYS A 216 -2.56 -17.01 26.12
CA LYS A 216 -4.03 -17.16 26.23
C LYS A 216 -4.74 -15.91 26.75
N VAL A 217 -4.03 -14.97 27.39
CA VAL A 217 -4.64 -13.76 27.97
C VAL A 217 -4.04 -12.51 27.35
N ALA A 218 -2.72 -12.32 27.47
CA ALA A 218 -2.08 -11.07 27.09
C ALA A 218 -2.07 -10.83 25.58
N ILE A 219 -1.63 -11.81 24.77
CA ILE A 219 -1.59 -11.68 23.31
C ILE A 219 -2.99 -11.48 22.72
N PRO A 220 -4.04 -12.27 23.09
CA PRO A 220 -5.39 -12.02 22.61
C PRO A 220 -5.91 -10.63 22.99
N ALA A 221 -5.68 -10.17 24.23
CA ALA A 221 -6.08 -8.84 24.68
C ALA A 221 -5.33 -7.71 23.95
N ALA A 222 -4.05 -7.91 23.64
CA ALA A 222 -3.21 -6.96 22.91
C ALA A 222 -3.37 -7.03 21.39
N ALA A 223 -4.09 -8.02 20.85
CA ALA A 223 -4.24 -8.24 19.41
C ALA A 223 -4.64 -6.98 18.61
N PRO A 224 -5.57 -6.12 19.08
CA PRO A 224 -5.91 -4.89 18.36
C PRO A 224 -4.71 -3.95 18.20
N SER A 225 -3.92 -3.76 19.26
CA SER A 225 -2.70 -2.94 19.23
C SER A 225 -1.62 -3.55 18.35
N ILE A 226 -1.48 -4.88 18.36
CA ILE A 226 -0.56 -5.60 17.46
C ILE A 226 -0.95 -5.32 15.99
N PHE A 227 -2.24 -5.39 15.64
CA PHE A 227 -2.70 -5.09 14.29
C PHE A 227 -2.49 -3.63 13.88
N VAL A 228 -2.63 -2.67 14.80
CA VAL A 228 -2.25 -1.27 14.54
C VAL A 228 -0.75 -1.16 14.28
N GLY A 229 0.07 -1.90 15.04
CA GLY A 229 1.52 -2.02 14.81
C GLY A 229 1.86 -2.55 13.43
N ILE A 230 1.20 -3.64 13.02
CA ILE A 230 1.36 -4.24 11.70
C ILE A 230 0.95 -3.26 10.61
N PHE A 231 -0.19 -2.57 10.75
CA PHE A 231 -0.63 -1.56 9.79
C PHE A 231 0.40 -0.43 9.62
N ASN A 232 0.87 0.14 10.73
CA ASN A 232 1.87 1.21 10.70
C ASN A 232 3.20 0.72 10.08
N GLY A 233 3.63 -0.50 10.40
CA GLY A 233 4.83 -1.09 9.81
C GLY A 233 4.70 -1.38 8.32
N VAL A 234 3.52 -1.84 7.85
CA VAL A 234 3.24 -2.03 6.43
C VAL A 234 3.32 -0.68 5.70
N CYS A 235 2.69 0.37 6.23
CA CYS A 235 2.79 1.71 5.66
C CYS A 235 4.22 2.25 5.61
N ALA A 236 5.00 2.07 6.69
CA ALA A 236 6.40 2.49 6.74
C ALA A 236 7.26 1.72 5.71
N SER A 237 7.02 0.41 5.56
CA SER A 237 7.75 -0.43 4.62
C SER A 237 7.52 -0.06 3.16
N PHE A 238 6.36 0.49 2.79
CA PHE A 238 6.09 0.96 1.43
C PHE A 238 7.01 2.11 1.01
N ILE A 239 7.25 3.04 1.94
CA ILE A 239 8.16 4.16 1.72
C ILE A 239 9.59 3.63 1.56
N THR A 240 10.01 2.74 2.46
CA THR A 240 11.35 2.13 2.40
C THR A 240 11.54 1.28 1.16
N LEU A 241 10.54 0.51 0.73
CA LEU A 241 10.57 -0.29 -0.50
C LEU A 241 10.92 0.56 -1.70
N MET A 242 10.25 1.71 -1.86
CA MET A 242 10.52 2.60 -2.99
C MET A 242 11.98 3.03 -3.03
N VAL A 243 12.51 3.53 -1.92
CA VAL A 243 13.89 4.00 -1.89
C VAL A 243 14.89 2.85 -2.06
N ALA A 244 14.63 1.69 -1.46
CA ALA A 244 15.51 0.53 -1.55
C ALA A 244 15.58 -0.05 -2.98
N GLU A 245 14.44 -0.15 -3.66
CA GLU A 245 14.38 -0.65 -5.05
C GLU A 245 15.05 0.29 -6.04
N MET A 246 15.01 1.61 -5.81
CA MET A 246 15.65 2.59 -6.67
C MET A 246 17.18 2.46 -6.68
N LEU A 247 17.78 1.98 -5.60
CA LEU A 247 19.24 2.02 -5.40
C LEU A 247 19.93 0.66 -5.51
N GLY A 248 19.20 -0.44 -5.35
CA GLY A 248 19.82 -1.75 -5.16
C GLY A 248 19.40 -2.86 -6.11
N VAL A 249 18.15 -2.88 -6.56
CA VAL A 249 17.55 -4.11 -7.12
C VAL A 249 17.42 -4.03 -8.65
N ARG A 250 17.59 -5.18 -9.33
CA ARG A 250 17.50 -5.28 -10.81
C ARG A 250 16.06 -5.25 -11.34
N TYR A 251 15.08 -5.53 -10.49
CA TYR A 251 13.66 -5.58 -10.81
C TYR A 251 12.86 -5.10 -9.61
N GLY A 252 11.82 -4.30 -9.85
CA GLY A 252 10.98 -3.70 -8.82
C GLY A 252 10.26 -2.48 -9.39
N LEU A 253 9.13 -2.09 -8.80
CA LEU A 253 8.39 -0.91 -9.23
C LEU A 253 9.18 0.37 -8.98
N GLY A 254 9.91 0.48 -7.86
CA GLY A 254 10.79 1.61 -7.59
C GLY A 254 11.94 1.71 -8.60
N TRP A 255 12.55 0.58 -8.96
CA TRP A 255 13.56 0.50 -10.02
C TRP A 255 12.99 0.95 -11.38
N TYR A 256 11.82 0.43 -11.77
CA TYR A 256 11.18 0.74 -13.04
C TYR A 256 10.86 2.23 -13.17
N ILE A 257 10.30 2.83 -12.11
CA ILE A 257 9.98 4.26 -12.05
C ILE A 257 11.25 5.10 -12.17
N ASN A 258 12.32 4.74 -11.47
CA ASN A 258 13.58 5.48 -11.54
C ASN A 258 14.21 5.39 -12.94
N TRP A 259 14.27 4.19 -13.51
CA TRP A 259 14.80 3.98 -14.86
C TRP A 259 14.03 4.78 -15.91
N GLN A 260 12.69 4.76 -15.85
CA GLN A 260 11.85 5.52 -16.78
C GLN A 260 11.99 7.03 -16.61
N ARG A 261 12.22 7.50 -15.39
CA ARG A 261 12.52 8.91 -15.12
C ARG A 261 13.85 9.33 -15.74
N GLU A 262 14.89 8.50 -15.64
CA GLU A 262 16.23 8.79 -16.20
C GLU A 262 16.19 8.93 -17.72
N ILE A 263 15.40 8.12 -18.42
CA ILE A 263 15.22 8.21 -19.88
C ILE A 263 14.14 9.21 -20.33
N MET A 264 13.62 10.03 -19.41
CA MET A 264 12.52 10.98 -19.65
C MET A 264 11.21 10.33 -20.18
N GLY A 265 11.01 9.05 -19.93
CA GLY A 265 9.82 8.28 -20.28
C GLY A 265 8.67 8.50 -19.28
N TYR A 266 8.24 9.74 -19.07
CA TYR A 266 7.28 10.05 -18.01
C TYR A 266 5.94 9.31 -18.15
N ALA A 267 5.46 9.00 -19.35
CA ALA A 267 4.26 8.16 -19.51
C ALA A 267 4.37 6.82 -18.76
N ASN A 268 5.55 6.20 -18.83
CA ASN A 268 5.85 4.96 -18.11
C ASN A 268 6.05 5.19 -16.60
N VAL A 269 6.60 6.34 -16.19
CA VAL A 269 6.70 6.73 -14.77
C VAL A 269 5.31 6.77 -14.13
N TYR A 270 4.35 7.47 -14.77
CA TYR A 270 2.97 7.54 -14.28
C TYR A 270 2.29 6.16 -14.30
N ALA A 271 2.52 5.36 -15.35
CA ALA A 271 2.02 3.97 -15.40
C ALA A 271 2.52 3.14 -14.21
N GLY A 272 3.81 3.20 -13.89
CA GLY A 272 4.41 2.53 -12.74
C GLY A 272 3.82 3.00 -11.40
N LEU A 273 3.63 4.31 -11.23
CA LEU A 273 3.01 4.89 -10.03
C LEU A 273 1.55 4.46 -9.85
N ILE A 274 0.76 4.37 -10.93
CA ILE A 274 -0.62 3.89 -10.87
C ILE A 274 -0.66 2.42 -10.46
N VAL A 275 0.18 1.57 -11.07
CA VAL A 275 0.27 0.15 -10.71
C VAL A 275 0.67 -0.01 -9.24
N LEU A 276 1.63 0.78 -8.77
CA LEU A 276 2.06 0.80 -7.37
C LEU A 276 0.91 1.19 -6.43
N ALA A 277 0.20 2.28 -6.73
CA ALA A 277 -0.92 2.76 -5.92
C ALA A 277 -2.05 1.70 -5.81
N ILE A 278 -2.39 1.05 -6.92
CA ILE A 278 -3.38 -0.03 -6.95
C ILE A 278 -2.90 -1.21 -6.09
N ALA A 279 -1.64 -1.63 -6.25
CA ALA A 279 -1.06 -2.73 -5.50
C ALA A 279 -1.08 -2.47 -3.98
N PHE A 280 -0.61 -1.30 -3.54
CA PHE A 280 -0.59 -0.94 -2.12
C PHE A 280 -2.00 -0.82 -1.54
N SER A 281 -2.94 -0.21 -2.29
CA SER A 281 -4.34 -0.16 -1.89
C SER A 281 -4.94 -1.55 -1.71
N LEU A 282 -4.65 -2.48 -2.62
CA LEU A 282 -5.12 -3.86 -2.55
C LEU A 282 -4.54 -4.60 -1.34
N ILE A 283 -3.25 -4.43 -1.08
CA ILE A 283 -2.56 -5.01 0.09
C ILE A 283 -3.18 -4.49 1.38
N ILE A 284 -3.39 -3.18 1.53
CA ILE A 284 -4.01 -2.59 2.73
C ILE A 284 -5.43 -3.13 2.91
N THR A 285 -6.20 -3.25 1.82
CA THR A 285 -7.56 -3.80 1.85
C THR A 285 -7.55 -5.25 2.35
N ILE A 286 -6.59 -6.07 1.89
CA ILE A 286 -6.42 -7.44 2.37
C ILE A 286 -6.06 -7.44 3.85
N LEU A 287 -5.12 -6.60 4.28
CA LEU A 287 -4.70 -6.50 5.68
C LEU A 287 -5.88 -6.18 6.61
N PHE A 288 -6.71 -5.19 6.25
CA PHE A 288 -7.89 -4.86 7.05
C PHE A 288 -8.94 -5.95 7.04
N ARG A 289 -9.15 -6.63 5.90
CA ARG A 289 -10.06 -7.79 5.85
C ARG A 289 -9.58 -8.94 6.74
N VAL A 290 -8.27 -9.17 6.81
CA VAL A 290 -7.66 -10.15 7.73
C VAL A 290 -7.87 -9.72 9.18
N ARG A 291 -7.52 -8.48 9.52
CA ARG A 291 -7.75 -7.91 10.86
C ARG A 291 -9.20 -8.08 11.31
N ASP A 292 -10.15 -7.67 10.47
CA ASP A 292 -11.58 -7.71 10.79
C ASP A 292 -12.09 -9.14 10.94
N HIS A 293 -11.44 -10.12 10.32
CA HIS A 293 -11.76 -11.53 10.53
C HIS A 293 -11.28 -12.03 11.89
N PHE A 294 -10.08 -11.64 12.32
CA PHE A 294 -9.50 -12.04 13.60
C PHE A 294 -10.08 -11.28 14.80
N LEU A 295 -10.46 -10.02 14.61
CA LEU A 295 -10.97 -9.13 15.67
C LEU A 295 -12.50 -9.03 15.71
N LYS A 296 -13.23 -10.00 15.16
CA LYS A 296 -14.71 -10.00 15.17
C LYS A 296 -15.33 -9.91 16.57
N TRP A 297 -14.59 -10.37 17.58
CA TRP A 297 -15.02 -10.42 18.97
C TRP A 297 -14.93 -9.05 19.67
N GLN A 298 -14.20 -8.08 19.10
CA GLN A 298 -14.06 -6.76 19.67
C GLN A 298 -15.25 -5.88 19.29
N GLU A 299 -16.07 -5.52 20.27
CA GLU A 299 -17.18 -4.59 20.08
C GLU A 299 -16.66 -3.17 19.78
N GLY A 300 -17.26 -2.48 18.80
CA GLY A 300 -16.96 -1.07 18.48
C GLY A 300 -15.89 -0.80 17.42
N LEU A 301 -15.33 -1.82 16.74
CA LEU A 301 -14.45 -1.59 15.60
C LEU A 301 -15.22 -0.97 14.42
N ILE A 302 -14.84 0.24 14.01
CA ILE A 302 -15.29 0.86 12.77
C ILE A 302 -14.82 -0.04 11.61
N LYS A 303 -15.76 -0.68 10.94
CA LYS A 303 -15.51 -1.46 9.71
C LYS A 303 -15.19 -0.46 8.59
N TRP A 304 -14.03 -0.64 7.96
CA TRP A 304 -13.55 0.21 6.85
C TRP A 304 -14.05 -0.32 5.51
#